data_AF-A0A4Q3D9U4-F1
#
_entry.id   AF-A0A4Q3D9U4-F1
#
_cell.length_a   1.000
_cell.length_b   1.000
_cell.length_c   1.000
_cell.angle_alpha   90.00
_cell.angle_beta   90.00
_cell.angle_gamma   90.00
#
_symmetry.space_group_name_H-M   'P 1'
#
loop_
_entity.id
_entity.type
_entity.pdbx_description
1 polymer ?
#
loop_
_entity_poly.entity_id
_entity_poly.type
_entity_poly.pdbx_seq_one_letter_code
_entity_poly.pdbx_strand_id
1 'polypeptide(L)'
;MCAMKVVLCLAEKGLDWTPHHIVLGNFEQLNPAYLAINPAGVVPALVHDGTPVVESSVILEYLDDAFPDIALRPVAATDRAQMRWWMRQVDDLVHPSIRPVSFAQFVAPRAGRLSADEQRSISERTPKKEIAELWHRAAAAPYSKDEIAGYLATIRAVLVKMDAALQRSAWLAGERLSLADIAMAPYFRRFEQLQVVSLWDELPCVEAWWQQMKARPSAAKLDMLRDQYAPADHPAARRAQI
;
A
#
# COMPACT_ATOMS: atom_id res chain seq x y z
N MET A 1 1.31 2.66 -1.20
CA MET A 1 1.09 1.23 -0.91
C MET A 1 -0.37 0.86 -1.06
N CYS A 2 -1.24 1.32 -0.17
CA CYS A 2 -2.66 0.97 -0.18
C CYS A 2 -3.37 1.33 -1.50
N ALA A 3 -3.06 2.51 -2.08
CA ALA A 3 -3.59 2.89 -3.39
C ALA A 3 -3.12 1.98 -4.53
N MET A 4 -1.87 1.48 -4.46
CA MET A 4 -1.35 0.56 -5.47
C MET A 4 -2.06 -0.79 -5.46
N LYS A 5 -2.58 -1.25 -4.30
CA LYS A 5 -3.44 -2.45 -4.23
C LYS A 5 -4.64 -2.30 -5.17
N VAL A 6 -5.34 -1.15 -5.07
CA VAL A 6 -6.56 -0.87 -5.84
C VAL A 6 -6.25 -0.70 -7.33
N VAL A 7 -5.21 0.06 -7.68
CA VAL A 7 -4.81 0.24 -9.09
C VAL A 7 -4.42 -1.10 -9.72
N LEU A 8 -3.69 -1.95 -8.99
CA LEU A 8 -3.32 -3.28 -9.46
C LEU A 8 -4.57 -4.16 -9.66
N CYS A 9 -5.53 -4.13 -8.73
CA CYS A 9 -6.79 -4.85 -8.84
C CYS A 9 -7.60 -4.41 -10.07
N LEU A 10 -7.79 -3.11 -10.27
CA LEU A 10 -8.48 -2.56 -11.45
C LEU A 10 -7.84 -3.04 -12.75
N ALA A 11 -6.50 -3.01 -12.82
CA ALA A 11 -5.76 -3.46 -13.99
C ALA A 11 -5.88 -4.97 -14.24
N GLU A 12 -5.82 -5.79 -13.20
CA GLU A 12 -5.99 -7.25 -13.31
C GLU A 12 -7.40 -7.66 -13.70
N LYS A 13 -8.40 -6.89 -13.28
CA LYS A 13 -9.79 -7.08 -13.67
C LYS A 13 -10.14 -6.46 -15.03
N GLY A 14 -9.19 -5.80 -15.69
CA GLY A 14 -9.40 -5.14 -16.98
C GLY A 14 -10.44 -4.03 -16.93
N LEU A 15 -10.63 -3.39 -15.77
CA LEU A 15 -11.60 -2.32 -15.58
C LEU A 15 -11.01 -0.99 -16.01
N ASP A 16 -11.82 -0.14 -16.62
CA ASP A 16 -11.49 1.25 -16.86
C ASP A 16 -11.73 2.09 -15.60
N TRP A 17 -10.91 3.12 -15.39
CA TRP A 17 -11.07 4.06 -14.29
C TRP A 17 -10.51 5.44 -14.63
N THR A 18 -11.02 6.46 -13.95
CA THR A 18 -10.47 7.81 -14.00
C THR A 18 -9.57 8.03 -12.78
N PRO A 19 -8.24 8.22 -12.94
CA PRO A 19 -7.35 8.45 -11.81
C PRO A 19 -7.47 9.88 -11.30
N HIS A 20 -7.75 10.03 -10.00
CA HIS A 20 -7.62 11.31 -9.30
C HIS A 20 -6.42 11.24 -8.37
N HIS A 21 -5.31 11.88 -8.76
CA HIS A 21 -4.07 11.82 -8.01
C HIS A 21 -4.11 12.79 -6.81
N ILE A 22 -3.83 12.26 -5.62
CA ILE A 22 -3.75 13.02 -4.37
C ILE A 22 -2.29 13.11 -3.95
N VAL A 23 -1.73 14.32 -3.93
CA VAL A 23 -0.34 14.59 -3.56
C VAL A 23 -0.23 14.66 -2.04
N LEU A 24 0.22 13.56 -1.43
CA LEU A 24 0.35 13.43 0.02
C LEU A 24 1.35 14.42 0.61
N GLY A 25 2.41 14.75 -0.14
CA GLY A 25 3.40 15.77 0.26
C GLY A 25 2.82 17.18 0.43
N ASN A 26 1.68 17.47 -0.20
CA ASN A 26 0.96 18.75 -0.12
C ASN A 26 -0.27 18.67 0.80
N PHE A 27 -0.49 17.54 1.48
CA PHE A 27 -1.63 17.31 2.37
C PHE A 27 -2.98 17.45 1.68
N GLU A 28 -3.07 17.16 0.38
CA GLU A 28 -4.32 17.24 -0.39
C GLU A 28 -5.42 16.30 0.14
N GLN A 29 -5.03 15.19 0.76
CA GLN A 29 -5.94 14.27 1.46
C GLN A 29 -6.64 14.89 2.67
N LEU A 30 -6.19 16.06 3.12
CA LEU A 30 -6.80 16.83 4.21
C LEU A 30 -7.64 18.01 3.69
N ASN A 31 -7.85 18.12 2.38
CA ASN A 31 -8.73 19.14 1.81
C ASN A 31 -10.20 18.76 2.05
N PRO A 32 -11.10 19.74 2.32
CA PRO A 32 -12.51 19.45 2.61
C PRO A 32 -13.20 18.60 1.53
N ALA A 33 -12.89 18.85 0.26
CA ALA A 33 -13.45 18.09 -0.87
C ALA A 33 -13.07 16.60 -0.82
N TYR A 34 -11.84 16.26 -0.44
CA TYR A 34 -11.42 14.87 -0.30
C TYR A 34 -11.96 14.24 0.99
N LEU A 35 -11.99 15.00 2.10
CA LEU A 35 -12.54 14.52 3.37
C LEU A 35 -14.03 14.20 3.28
N ALA A 36 -14.78 14.83 2.37
CA ALA A 36 -16.16 14.46 2.06
C ALA A 36 -16.28 13.06 1.43
N ILE A 37 -15.21 12.57 0.77
CA ILE A 37 -15.14 11.22 0.16
C ILE A 37 -14.58 10.23 1.17
N ASN A 38 -13.46 10.56 1.82
CA ASN A 38 -12.83 9.73 2.84
C ASN A 38 -12.55 10.55 4.11
N PRO A 39 -13.45 10.49 5.10
CA PRO A 39 -13.33 11.25 6.35
C PRO A 39 -12.09 10.91 7.18
N ALA A 40 -11.45 9.76 6.94
CA ALA A 40 -10.22 9.39 7.62
C ALA A 40 -8.98 10.16 7.13
N GLY A 41 -9.09 10.91 6.02
CA GLY A 41 -7.97 11.69 5.48
C GLY A 41 -6.80 10.84 4.98
N VAL A 42 -7.11 9.66 4.42
CA VAL A 42 -6.12 8.71 3.89
C VAL A 42 -6.47 8.28 2.48
N VAL A 43 -5.49 7.75 1.75
CA VAL A 43 -5.68 7.13 0.42
C VAL A 43 -5.55 5.61 0.52
N PRO A 44 -6.24 4.83 -0.34
CA PRO A 44 -7.12 5.25 -1.43
C PRO A 44 -8.57 5.50 -1.01
N ALA A 45 -9.34 6.06 -1.94
CA ALA A 45 -10.80 5.98 -2.01
C ALA A 45 -11.20 5.62 -3.45
N LEU A 46 -12.25 4.82 -3.60
CA LEU A 46 -12.90 4.55 -4.89
C LEU A 46 -14.27 5.22 -4.86
N VAL A 47 -14.68 5.86 -5.96
CA VAL A 47 -16.05 6.34 -6.14
C VAL A 47 -16.65 5.59 -7.31
N HIS A 48 -17.75 4.88 -7.08
CA HIS A 48 -18.50 4.15 -8.10
C HIS A 48 -19.95 4.61 -8.05
N ASP A 49 -20.47 5.15 -9.15
CA ASP A 49 -21.81 5.74 -9.26
C ASP A 49 -22.13 6.74 -8.14
N GLY A 50 -21.17 7.64 -7.86
CA GLY A 50 -21.29 8.65 -6.81
C GLY A 50 -21.15 8.13 -5.38
N THR A 51 -20.99 6.82 -5.19
CA THR A 51 -20.85 6.20 -3.87
C THR A 51 -19.37 5.99 -3.52
N PRO A 52 -18.87 6.57 -2.42
CA PRO A 52 -17.50 6.33 -1.97
C PRO A 52 -17.36 4.97 -1.28
N VAL A 53 -16.31 4.23 -1.64
CA VAL A 53 -15.83 3.01 -0.98
C VAL A 53 -14.40 3.29 -0.50
N VAL A 54 -14.17 3.10 0.80
CA VAL A 54 -12.89 3.39 1.46
C VAL A 54 -12.31 2.12 2.08
N GLU A 55 -11.07 2.21 2.58
CA GLU A 55 -10.25 1.09 3.06
C GLU A 55 -9.81 0.15 1.92
N SER A 56 -8.50 0.06 1.68
CA SER A 56 -8.00 -0.60 0.46
C SER A 56 -8.44 -2.06 0.33
N SER A 57 -8.45 -2.82 1.41
CA SER A 57 -8.82 -4.25 1.38
C SER A 57 -10.33 -4.44 1.21
N VAL A 58 -11.15 -3.49 1.68
CA VAL A 58 -12.60 -3.46 1.44
C VAL A 58 -12.87 -3.10 -0.01
N ILE A 59 -12.15 -2.11 -0.58
CA ILE A 59 -12.24 -1.77 -2.01
C ILE A 59 -11.88 -2.98 -2.88
N LEU A 60 -10.87 -3.78 -2.50
CA LEU A 60 -10.52 -5.00 -3.23
C LEU A 60 -11.67 -6.00 -3.30
N GLU A 61 -12.30 -6.31 -2.15
CA GLU A 61 -13.45 -7.22 -2.13
C GLU A 61 -14.66 -6.62 -2.87
N TYR A 62 -14.93 -5.32 -2.70
CA TYR A 62 -15.98 -4.61 -3.41
C TYR A 62 -15.86 -4.70 -4.92
N LEU A 63 -14.64 -4.48 -5.47
CA LEU A 63 -14.42 -4.60 -6.90
C LEU A 63 -14.71 -6.02 -7.40
N ASP A 64 -14.40 -7.04 -6.60
CA ASP A 64 -14.68 -8.43 -6.97
C ASP A 64 -16.14 -8.85 -6.78
N ASP A 65 -16.90 -8.14 -5.93
CA ASP A 65 -18.36 -8.28 -5.83
C ASP A 65 -19.10 -7.56 -6.97
N ALA A 66 -18.71 -6.32 -7.27
CA ALA A 66 -19.38 -5.47 -8.25
C ALA A 66 -19.06 -5.84 -9.71
N PHE A 67 -17.87 -6.40 -9.96
CA PHE A 67 -17.39 -6.72 -11.30
C PHE A 67 -16.89 -8.18 -11.39
N PRO A 68 -17.79 -9.17 -11.52
CA PRO A 68 -17.43 -10.59 -11.36
C PRO A 68 -16.76 -11.24 -12.59
N ASP A 69 -16.65 -10.55 -13.73
CA ASP A 69 -16.18 -11.13 -15.00
C ASP A 69 -14.77 -11.76 -14.89
N ILE A 70 -13.86 -11.08 -14.21
CA ILE A 70 -12.55 -11.61 -13.84
C ILE A 70 -12.50 -11.77 -12.31
N ALA A 71 -12.82 -12.98 -11.83
CA ALA A 71 -12.83 -13.27 -10.40
C ALA A 71 -11.40 -13.40 -9.83
N LEU A 72 -11.10 -12.58 -8.82
CA LEU A 72 -9.87 -12.63 -8.03
C LEU A 72 -10.07 -13.23 -6.62
N ARG A 73 -11.29 -13.70 -6.32
CA ARG A 73 -11.56 -14.51 -5.12
C ARG A 73 -11.65 -16.00 -5.48
N PRO A 74 -11.08 -16.87 -4.64
CA PRO A 74 -11.27 -18.31 -4.79
C PRO A 74 -12.74 -18.75 -4.64
N VAL A 75 -13.08 -19.88 -5.28
CA VAL A 75 -14.43 -20.47 -5.21
C VAL A 75 -14.59 -21.36 -3.97
N ALA A 76 -13.54 -22.09 -3.58
CA ALA A 76 -13.57 -22.91 -2.37
C ALA A 76 -13.58 -22.03 -1.11
N ALA A 77 -14.41 -22.40 -0.13
CA ALA A 77 -14.53 -21.63 1.11
C ALA A 77 -13.22 -21.59 1.90
N THR A 78 -12.46 -22.68 1.90
CA THR A 78 -11.13 -22.79 2.53
C THR A 78 -10.14 -21.81 1.91
N ASP A 79 -10.14 -21.71 0.59
CA ASP A 79 -9.19 -20.86 -0.14
C ASP A 79 -9.56 -19.38 0.02
N ARG A 80 -10.85 -19.04 0.10
CA ARG A 80 -11.29 -17.68 0.49
C ARG A 80 -10.87 -17.32 1.91
N ALA A 81 -10.96 -18.26 2.85
CA ALA A 81 -10.49 -18.03 4.20
C ALA A 81 -8.97 -17.78 4.22
N GLN A 82 -8.20 -18.56 3.46
CA GLN A 82 -6.76 -18.37 3.29
C GLN A 82 -6.43 -17.01 2.65
N MET A 83 -7.16 -16.62 1.60
CA MET A 83 -7.02 -15.30 0.96
C MET A 83 -7.22 -14.16 1.95
N ARG A 84 -8.33 -14.19 2.70
CA ARG A 84 -8.63 -13.16 3.72
C ARG A 84 -7.60 -13.16 4.84
N TRP A 85 -7.11 -14.33 5.26
CA TRP A 85 -6.08 -14.43 6.26
C TRP A 85 -4.77 -13.75 5.80
N TRP A 86 -4.37 -13.95 4.54
CA TRP A 86 -3.21 -13.24 3.98
C TRP A 86 -3.42 -11.74 3.89
N MET A 87 -4.60 -11.28 3.47
CA MET A 87 -4.94 -9.86 3.49
C MET A 87 -4.84 -9.28 4.91
N ARG A 88 -5.25 -10.04 5.94
CA ARG A 88 -5.05 -9.66 7.35
C ARG A 88 -3.58 -9.64 7.76
N GLN A 89 -2.74 -10.58 7.33
CA GLN A 89 -1.29 -10.49 7.57
C GLN A 89 -0.71 -9.18 6.99
N VAL A 90 -1.19 -8.77 5.81
CA VAL A 90 -0.79 -7.51 5.20
C VAL A 90 -1.24 -6.32 6.03
N ASP A 91 -2.52 -6.26 6.39
CA ASP A 91 -3.11 -5.09 7.05
C ASP A 91 -2.66 -4.95 8.51
N ASP A 92 -2.48 -6.06 9.22
CA ASP A 92 -2.16 -6.06 10.66
C ASP A 92 -0.65 -6.08 10.95
N LEU A 93 0.17 -6.59 10.02
CA LEU A 93 1.61 -6.79 10.28
C LEU A 93 2.48 -6.06 9.26
N VAL A 94 2.33 -6.36 7.96
CA VAL A 94 3.25 -5.85 6.94
C VAL A 94 3.11 -4.34 6.77
N HIS A 95 1.87 -3.86 6.63
CA HIS A 95 1.58 -2.44 6.45
C HIS A 95 2.01 -1.57 7.62
N PRO A 96 1.63 -1.87 8.88
CA PRO A 96 2.07 -1.06 10.01
C PRO A 96 3.58 -1.13 10.24
N SER A 97 4.24 -2.26 9.92
CA SER A 97 5.70 -2.39 10.11
C SER A 97 6.51 -1.63 9.06
N ILE A 98 6.12 -1.66 7.79
CA ILE A 98 6.88 -0.99 6.73
C ILE A 98 6.70 0.54 6.72
N ARG A 99 5.61 1.04 7.33
CA ARG A 99 5.25 2.45 7.35
C ARG A 99 6.31 3.30 8.09
N PRO A 100 6.73 2.97 9.33
CA PRO A 100 7.86 3.60 10.01
C PRO A 100 9.15 3.66 9.18
N VAL A 101 9.55 2.53 8.58
CA VAL A 101 10.76 2.44 7.75
C VAL A 101 10.65 3.38 6.53
N SER A 102 9.48 3.38 5.88
CA SER A 102 9.19 4.27 4.76
C SER A 102 9.21 5.74 5.15
N PHE A 103 8.67 6.08 6.33
CA PHE A 103 8.62 7.45 6.81
C PHE A 103 10.01 7.94 7.20
N ALA A 104 10.82 7.11 7.85
CA ALA A 104 12.21 7.44 8.19
C ALA A 104 13.03 7.80 6.94
N GLN A 105 12.84 7.06 5.84
CA GLN A 105 13.62 7.28 4.61
C GLN A 105 13.07 8.38 3.70
N PHE A 106 11.75 8.42 3.47
CA PHE A 106 11.15 9.30 2.45
C PHE A 106 10.47 10.54 3.01
N VAL A 107 10.03 10.51 4.28
CA VAL A 107 9.19 11.58 4.86
C VAL A 107 9.99 12.47 5.80
N ALA A 108 10.85 11.89 6.66
CA ALA A 108 11.64 12.64 7.64
C ALA A 108 12.48 13.77 7.03
N PRO A 109 13.17 13.62 5.88
CA PRO A 109 13.93 14.72 5.26
C PRO A 109 13.07 15.93 4.87
N ARG A 110 11.79 15.71 4.55
CA ARG A 110 10.83 16.79 4.23
C ARG A 110 10.20 17.33 5.51
N ALA A 111 9.79 16.46 6.42
CA ALA A 111 9.16 16.84 7.68
C ALA A 111 10.07 17.77 8.50
N GLY A 112 11.38 17.52 8.53
CA GLY A 112 12.35 18.38 9.19
C GLY A 112 12.54 19.76 8.55
N ARG A 113 11.97 20.03 7.35
CA ARG A 113 11.99 21.35 6.69
C ARG A 113 10.72 22.17 6.95
N LEU A 114 9.68 21.57 7.52
CA LEU A 114 8.44 22.26 7.83
C LEU A 114 8.63 23.14 9.08
N SER A 115 8.06 24.34 9.05
CA SER A 115 7.99 25.21 10.23
C SER A 115 7.16 24.59 11.34
N ALA A 116 7.34 25.04 12.59
CA ALA A 116 6.57 24.56 13.73
C ALA A 116 5.06 24.79 13.55
N ASP A 117 4.66 25.89 12.92
CA ASP A 117 3.26 26.20 12.64
C ASP A 117 2.67 25.29 11.57
N GLU A 118 3.43 24.96 10.51
CA GLU A 118 3.01 23.96 9.52
C GLU A 118 2.84 22.59 10.15
N GLN A 119 3.80 22.14 10.97
CA GLN A 119 3.72 20.86 11.68
C GLN A 119 2.49 20.79 12.58
N ARG A 120 2.20 21.86 13.33
CA ARG A 120 0.99 21.96 14.16
C ARG A 120 -0.29 21.90 13.33
N SER A 121 -0.37 22.69 12.27
CA SER A 121 -1.53 22.73 11.36
C SER A 121 -1.83 21.37 10.73
N ILE A 122 -0.79 20.66 10.27
CA ILE A 122 -0.92 19.30 9.73
C ILE A 122 -1.46 18.34 10.78
N SER A 123 -0.92 18.39 12.00
CA SER A 123 -1.34 17.53 13.11
C SER A 123 -2.81 17.77 13.46
N GLU A 124 -3.23 19.02 13.62
CA GLU A 124 -4.62 19.40 13.94
C GLU A 124 -5.61 19.02 12.83
N ARG A 125 -5.19 19.11 11.57
CA ARG A 125 -6.02 18.76 10.41
C ARG A 125 -6.10 17.27 10.11
N THR A 126 -5.21 16.45 10.69
CA THR A 126 -5.15 15.01 10.41
C THR A 126 -6.15 14.25 11.30
N PRO A 127 -7.22 13.65 10.74
CA PRO A 127 -8.27 13.03 11.56
C PRO A 127 -7.77 11.84 12.38
N LYS A 128 -6.88 11.02 11.81
CA LYS A 128 -6.29 9.86 12.48
C LYS A 128 -5.09 10.29 13.32
N LYS A 129 -5.25 10.31 14.65
CA LYS A 129 -4.19 10.68 15.62
C LYS A 129 -2.89 9.91 15.42
N GLU A 130 -2.98 8.60 15.17
CA GLU A 130 -1.82 7.76 14.87
C GLU A 130 -1.01 8.26 13.67
N ILE A 131 -1.65 8.87 12.67
CA ILE A 131 -0.97 9.40 11.48
C ILE A 131 -0.34 10.75 11.82
N ALA A 132 -1.03 11.59 12.58
CA ALA A 132 -0.49 12.85 13.08
C ALA A 132 0.80 12.63 13.90
N GLU A 133 0.77 11.63 14.80
CA GLU A 133 1.92 11.24 15.61
C GLU A 133 3.11 10.75 14.76
N LEU A 134 2.86 10.03 13.66
CA LEU A 134 3.93 9.61 12.74
C LEU A 134 4.63 10.80 12.08
N TRP A 135 3.87 11.81 11.66
CA TRP A 135 4.44 13.02 11.06
C TRP A 135 5.26 13.82 12.07
N HIS A 136 4.73 14.00 13.28
CA HIS A 136 5.46 14.64 14.37
C HIS A 136 6.76 13.89 14.69
N ARG A 137 6.68 12.56 14.81
CA ARG A 137 7.84 11.70 15.08
C ARG A 137 8.89 11.78 13.97
N ALA A 138 8.46 11.74 12.71
CA ALA A 138 9.35 11.87 11.56
C ALA A 138 10.07 13.23 11.53
N ALA A 139 9.47 14.29 12.05
CA ALA A 139 10.08 15.62 12.14
C ALA A 139 11.05 15.76 13.33
N ALA A 140 10.75 15.14 14.48
CA ALA A 140 11.45 15.39 15.74
C ALA A 140 12.60 14.42 16.06
N ALA A 141 12.44 13.12 15.75
CA ALA A 141 13.44 12.10 16.06
C ALA A 141 13.20 10.84 15.19
N PRO A 142 14.02 10.56 14.17
CA PRO A 142 13.86 9.38 13.33
C PRO A 142 14.00 8.11 14.20
N TYR A 143 13.21 7.09 13.88
CA TYR A 143 13.20 5.77 14.53
C TYR A 143 14.62 5.24 14.81
N SER A 144 14.81 4.62 15.97
CA SER A 144 16.10 4.00 16.30
C SER A 144 16.40 2.83 15.36
N LYS A 145 17.68 2.46 15.25
CA LYS A 145 18.08 1.27 14.47
C LYS A 145 17.40 -0.01 14.97
N ASP A 146 17.23 -0.14 16.28
CA ASP A 146 16.59 -1.30 16.90
C ASP A 146 15.10 -1.36 16.59
N GLU A 147 14.41 -0.22 16.55
CA GLU A 147 13.01 -0.15 16.16
C GLU A 147 12.81 -0.54 14.70
N ILE A 148 13.65 -0.01 13.81
CA ILE A 148 13.65 -0.37 12.39
C ILE A 148 13.91 -1.88 12.22
N ALA A 149 14.88 -2.43 12.95
CA ALA A 149 15.18 -3.86 12.93
C ALA A 149 13.97 -4.69 13.40
N GLY A 150 13.25 -4.27 14.45
CA GLY A 150 12.05 -4.94 14.94
C GLY A 150 10.91 -4.96 13.92
N TYR A 151 10.69 -3.84 13.21
CA TYR A 151 9.71 -3.79 12.12
C TYR A 151 10.08 -4.71 10.95
N LEU A 152 11.35 -4.70 10.53
CA LEU A 152 11.85 -5.58 9.47
C LEU A 152 11.77 -7.07 9.88
N ALA A 153 12.04 -7.40 11.14
CA ALA A 153 11.89 -8.76 11.66
C ALA A 153 10.43 -9.24 11.63
N THR A 154 9.47 -8.36 11.93
CA THR A 154 8.03 -8.66 11.83
C THR A 154 7.64 -8.98 10.39
N ILE A 155 8.11 -8.17 9.42
CA ILE A 155 7.88 -8.42 8.00
C ILE A 155 8.51 -9.75 7.59
N ARG A 156 9.78 -9.99 7.95
CA ARG A 156 10.48 -11.24 7.63
C ARG A 156 9.73 -12.47 8.16
N ALA A 157 9.15 -12.40 9.37
CA ALA A 157 8.35 -13.49 9.92
C ALA A 157 7.10 -13.80 9.07
N VAL A 158 6.47 -12.79 8.48
CA VAL A 158 5.38 -12.99 7.52
C VAL A 158 5.90 -13.62 6.22
N LEU A 159 7.04 -13.16 5.70
CA LEU A 159 7.63 -13.71 4.48
C LEU A 159 8.07 -15.17 4.62
N VAL A 160 8.55 -15.59 5.80
CA VAL A 160 8.84 -17.01 6.07
C VAL A 160 7.58 -17.87 5.99
N LYS A 161 6.44 -17.40 6.52
CA LYS A 161 5.15 -18.10 6.36
C LYS A 161 4.71 -18.12 4.90
N MET A 162 5.01 -17.05 4.18
CA MET A 162 4.66 -16.90 2.77
C MET A 162 5.42 -17.91 1.92
N ASP A 163 6.72 -18.08 2.16
CA ASP A 163 7.55 -19.07 1.50
C ASP A 163 7.02 -20.49 1.72
N ALA A 164 6.72 -20.85 2.97
CA ALA A 164 6.16 -22.15 3.31
C ALA A 164 4.80 -22.42 2.66
N ALA A 165 3.95 -21.39 2.50
CA ALA A 165 2.68 -21.53 1.79
C ALA A 165 2.88 -21.73 0.28
N LEU A 166 3.80 -20.98 -0.33
CA LEU A 166 4.11 -21.02 -1.75
C LEU A 166 4.85 -22.29 -2.18
N GLN A 167 5.39 -23.08 -1.24
CA GLN A 167 5.85 -24.45 -1.54
C GLN A 167 4.71 -25.39 -1.96
N ARG A 168 3.46 -25.06 -1.61
CA ARG A 168 2.29 -25.92 -1.81
C ARG A 168 1.36 -25.47 -2.93
N SER A 169 1.47 -24.22 -3.36
CA SER A 169 0.59 -23.62 -4.37
C SER A 169 1.30 -22.50 -5.11
N ALA A 170 0.91 -22.25 -6.36
CA ALA A 170 1.52 -21.19 -7.17
C ALA A 170 1.25 -19.78 -6.63
N TRP A 171 0.14 -19.57 -5.92
CA TRP A 171 -0.28 -18.29 -5.35
C TRP A 171 -0.68 -18.42 -3.88
N LEU A 172 -0.83 -17.29 -3.18
CA LEU A 172 -1.04 -17.27 -1.73
C LEU A 172 -2.33 -17.95 -1.25
N ALA A 173 -3.34 -18.01 -2.12
CA ALA A 173 -4.64 -18.59 -1.82
C ALA A 173 -5.05 -19.68 -2.82
N GLY A 174 -4.07 -20.42 -3.37
CA GLY A 174 -4.30 -21.57 -4.24
C GLY A 174 -3.59 -21.48 -5.58
N GLU A 175 -4.14 -22.14 -6.60
CA GLU A 175 -3.50 -22.27 -7.92
C GLU A 175 -3.66 -21.06 -8.84
N ARG A 176 -4.44 -20.05 -8.44
CA ARG A 176 -4.69 -18.85 -9.24
C ARG A 176 -4.42 -17.60 -8.42
N LEU A 177 -4.02 -16.53 -9.13
CA LEU A 177 -3.87 -15.19 -8.57
C LEU A 177 -5.14 -14.79 -7.81
N SER A 178 -4.97 -14.22 -6.64
CA SER A 178 -6.08 -13.80 -5.79
C SER A 178 -5.87 -12.40 -5.19
N LEU A 179 -6.90 -11.88 -4.51
CA LEU A 179 -6.79 -10.62 -3.78
C LEU A 179 -5.68 -10.63 -2.71
N ALA A 180 -5.26 -11.80 -2.21
CA ALA A 180 -4.12 -11.91 -1.30
C ALA A 180 -2.81 -11.47 -1.97
N ASP A 181 -2.59 -11.93 -3.20
CA ASP A 181 -1.40 -11.59 -3.99
C ASP A 181 -1.40 -10.12 -4.37
N ILE A 182 -2.57 -9.60 -4.78
CA ILE A 182 -2.80 -8.17 -5.09
C ILE A 182 -2.54 -7.29 -3.87
N ALA A 183 -2.95 -7.73 -2.68
CA ALA A 183 -2.72 -7.01 -1.45
C ALA A 183 -1.24 -6.98 -1.06
N MET A 184 -0.50 -8.07 -1.30
CA MET A 184 0.91 -8.23 -0.90
C MET A 184 1.88 -7.56 -1.89
N ALA A 185 1.66 -7.67 -3.20
CA ALA A 185 2.60 -7.25 -4.24
C ALA A 185 3.10 -5.80 -4.14
N PRO A 186 2.27 -4.79 -3.80
CA PRO A 186 2.77 -3.45 -3.58
C PRO A 186 3.94 -3.40 -2.61
N TYR A 187 3.89 -4.17 -1.51
CA TYR A 187 4.89 -4.14 -0.43
C TYR A 187 6.25 -4.62 -0.90
N PHE A 188 6.31 -5.61 -1.77
CA PHE A 188 7.57 -6.04 -2.40
C PHE A 188 8.22 -4.92 -3.21
N ARG A 189 7.42 -4.18 -4.00
CA ARG A 189 7.94 -3.00 -4.69
C ARG A 189 8.47 -1.94 -3.72
N ARG A 190 7.86 -1.77 -2.54
CA ARG A 190 8.38 -0.87 -1.49
C ARG A 190 9.65 -1.40 -0.85
N PHE A 191 9.77 -2.70 -0.63
CA PHE A 191 10.99 -3.28 -0.08
C PHE A 191 12.19 -3.07 -1.02
N GLU A 192 11.99 -3.21 -2.34
CA GLU A 192 12.98 -2.87 -3.36
C GLU A 192 13.36 -1.37 -3.28
N GLN A 193 12.37 -0.46 -3.20
CA GLN A 193 12.60 0.99 -3.08
C GLN A 193 13.39 1.37 -1.82
N LEU A 194 13.17 0.65 -0.72
CA LEU A 194 13.88 0.83 0.55
C LEU A 194 15.20 0.06 0.61
N GLN A 195 15.55 -0.67 -0.45
CA GLN A 195 16.77 -1.49 -0.53
C GLN A 195 16.88 -2.54 0.60
N VAL A 196 15.74 -3.09 1.03
CA VAL A 196 15.66 -4.15 2.05
C VAL A 196 15.32 -5.51 1.43
N VAL A 197 15.90 -5.80 0.26
CA VAL A 197 15.68 -7.06 -0.47
C VAL A 197 16.15 -8.29 0.31
N SER A 198 17.10 -8.11 1.23
CA SER A 198 17.56 -9.13 2.17
C SER A 198 16.48 -9.73 3.08
N LEU A 199 15.29 -9.14 3.10
CA LEU A 199 14.12 -9.73 3.74
C LEU A 199 13.72 -11.09 3.14
N TRP A 200 14.05 -11.38 1.88
CA TRP A 200 13.67 -12.64 1.21
C TRP A 200 14.78 -13.33 0.40
N ASP A 201 16.05 -12.94 0.53
CA ASP A 201 17.18 -13.57 -0.20
C ASP A 201 17.26 -15.11 0.01
N GLU A 202 16.79 -15.61 1.16
CA GLU A 202 16.79 -17.04 1.53
C GLU A 202 15.41 -17.70 1.38
N LEU A 203 14.46 -17.04 0.70
CA LEU A 203 13.07 -17.48 0.55
C LEU A 203 12.77 -17.71 -0.95
N PRO A 204 13.16 -18.88 -1.50
CA PRO A 204 13.14 -19.10 -2.94
C PRO A 204 11.73 -19.11 -3.55
N CYS A 205 10.72 -19.56 -2.80
CA CYS A 205 9.34 -19.56 -3.29
C CYS A 205 8.76 -18.14 -3.27
N VAL A 206 9.14 -17.33 -2.29
CA VAL A 206 8.81 -15.89 -2.28
C VAL A 206 9.45 -15.16 -3.45
N GLU A 207 10.73 -15.41 -3.72
CA GLU A 207 11.43 -14.82 -4.87
C GLU A 207 10.75 -15.23 -6.18
N ALA A 208 10.45 -16.52 -6.36
CA ALA A 208 9.74 -17.02 -7.54
C ALA A 208 8.36 -16.37 -7.72
N TRP A 209 7.56 -16.27 -6.64
CA TRP A 209 6.27 -15.57 -6.65
C TRP A 209 6.43 -14.10 -7.05
N TRP A 210 7.46 -13.42 -6.54
CA TRP A 210 7.68 -12.02 -6.86
C TRP A 210 8.08 -11.81 -8.32
N GLN A 211 8.92 -12.69 -8.87
CA GLN A 211 9.24 -12.68 -10.30
C GLN A 211 8.01 -12.96 -11.17
N GLN A 212 7.16 -13.90 -10.74
CA GLN A 212 5.89 -14.17 -11.42
C GLN A 212 4.95 -12.96 -11.39
N MET A 213 4.86 -12.24 -10.26
CA MET A 213 4.10 -10.98 -10.17
C MET A 213 4.68 -9.89 -11.07
N LYS A 214 6.01 -9.73 -11.14
CA LYS A 214 6.66 -8.75 -12.02
C LYS A 214 6.49 -9.04 -13.50
N ALA A 215 6.33 -10.31 -13.88
CA ALA A 215 6.09 -10.70 -15.27
C ALA A 215 4.66 -10.37 -15.75
N ARG A 216 3.75 -9.99 -14.85
CA ARG A 216 2.36 -9.68 -15.22
C ARG A 216 2.27 -8.34 -15.96
N PRO A 217 1.38 -8.21 -16.97
CA PRO A 217 1.19 -6.93 -17.67
C PRO A 217 0.80 -5.77 -16.73
N SER A 218 0.09 -6.08 -15.64
CA SER A 218 -0.33 -5.11 -14.62
C SER A 218 0.83 -4.61 -13.74
N ALA A 219 1.99 -5.27 -13.73
CA ALA A 219 3.10 -4.97 -12.83
C ALA A 219 3.61 -3.52 -12.99
N ALA A 220 3.56 -2.98 -14.20
CA ALA A 220 3.92 -1.58 -14.47
C ALA A 220 3.08 -0.58 -13.66
N LYS A 221 1.88 -0.96 -13.20
CA LYS A 221 1.03 -0.12 -12.34
C LYS A 221 1.59 0.06 -10.94
N LEU A 222 2.49 -0.82 -10.47
CA LEU A 222 3.18 -0.67 -9.19
C LEU A 222 4.14 0.53 -9.17
N ASP A 223 4.47 1.11 -10.32
CA ASP A 223 5.30 2.31 -10.41
C ASP A 223 4.49 3.59 -10.64
N MET A 224 3.19 3.47 -10.89
CA MET A 224 2.31 4.60 -11.25
C MET A 224 2.25 5.67 -10.15
N LEU A 225 2.55 5.29 -8.90
CA LEU A 225 2.43 6.13 -7.71
C LEU A 225 3.79 6.37 -7.03
N ARG A 226 4.90 6.20 -7.77
CA ARG A 226 6.27 6.34 -7.24
C ARG A 226 6.55 7.73 -6.64
N ASP A 227 5.91 8.77 -7.18
CA ASP A 227 6.25 10.16 -6.89
C ASP A 227 5.26 10.83 -5.91
N GLN A 228 4.48 10.05 -5.14
CA GLN A 228 3.46 10.59 -4.21
C GLN A 228 4.01 11.47 -3.07
N TYR A 229 5.31 11.36 -2.79
CA TYR A 229 6.04 12.19 -1.83
C TYR A 229 7.03 13.15 -2.50
N ALA A 230 7.02 13.24 -3.84
CA ALA A 230 7.88 14.16 -4.57
C ALA A 230 7.50 15.62 -4.22
N PRO A 231 8.47 16.54 -4.15
CA PRO A 231 8.19 17.94 -3.85
C PRO A 231 7.36 18.60 -4.97
N ALA A 232 6.63 19.66 -4.64
CA ALA A 232 5.64 20.29 -5.55
C ALA A 232 6.25 20.82 -6.87
N ASP A 233 7.55 21.07 -6.89
CA ASP A 233 8.32 21.48 -8.05
C ASP A 233 8.73 20.31 -8.97
N HIS A 234 8.59 19.05 -8.51
CA HIS A 234 8.97 17.85 -9.25
C HIS A 234 8.15 17.69 -10.54
N PRO A 235 8.77 17.36 -11.69
CA PRO A 235 8.09 17.29 -12.99
C PRO A 235 6.90 16.32 -13.01
N ALA A 236 6.93 15.26 -12.20
CA ALA A 236 5.84 14.30 -12.09
C ALA A 236 4.61 14.83 -11.34
N ALA A 237 4.76 15.82 -10.45
CA ALA A 237 3.64 16.48 -9.77
C ALA A 237 2.81 17.34 -10.76
N ARG A 238 3.39 17.73 -11.90
CA ARG A 238 2.74 18.56 -12.93
C ARG A 238 2.00 17.76 -13.99
N ARG A 239 2.10 16.43 -14.01
CA ARG A 239 1.48 15.57 -15.03
C ARG A 239 0.02 15.18 -14.76
N ALA A 240 -0.57 15.63 -13.66
CA ALA A 240 -1.88 15.16 -13.19
C ALA A 240 -3.02 16.22 -13.24
N GLN A 241 -2.91 17.24 -14.10
CA GLN A 241 -3.96 18.26 -14.29
C GLN A 241 -4.69 18.17 -15.65
N ILE A 242 -4.62 17.04 -16.35
CA ILE A 242 -5.39 16.80 -17.58
C ILE A 242 -6.08 15.44 -17.50
#